data_AF-A0A3D1ZJU5-F1
#
_entry.id   AF-A0A3D1ZJU5-F1
#
_cell.length_a   1.000
_cell.length_b   1.000
_cell.length_c   1.000
_cell.angle_alpha   90.00
_cell.angle_beta   90.00
_cell.angle_gamma   90.00
#
_symmetry.space_group_name_H-M   'P 1'
#
loop_
_entity.id
_entity.type
_entity.pdbx_description
1 polymer ?
#
loop_
_entity_poly.entity_id
_entity_poly.type
_entity_poly.pdbx_seq_one_letter_code
_entity_poly.pdbx_strand_id
1 'polypeptide(L)'
;WFSILQNVIEAMKPYRRRGIYQNVDFFSGTIYYLLGIPDDLFISIFAMGRIPGWTAQVVEQFENNILLRPRLLYTGEMDVPYVPIGERG
;
A
#
# COMPACT_ATOMS: atom_id res chain seq x y z
N TRP A 1 3.54 17.96 -18.56
CA TRP A 1 3.62 16.68 -17.82
C TRP A 1 5.02 16.09 -17.79
N PHE A 2 5.62 15.66 -18.90
CA PHE A 2 6.96 15.06 -18.88
C PHE A 2 8.04 15.94 -18.23
N SER A 3 8.12 17.23 -18.60
CA SER A 3 9.08 18.17 -17.99
C SER A 3 8.84 18.38 -16.49
N ILE A 4 7.59 18.31 -16.02
CA ILE A 4 7.27 18.39 -14.59
C ILE A 4 7.84 17.15 -13.88
N LEU A 5 7.59 15.95 -14.41
CA LEU A 5 8.12 14.72 -13.85
C LEU A 5 9.66 14.72 -13.79
N GLN A 6 10.34 15.18 -14.85
CA GLN A 6 11.80 15.28 -14.86
C GLN A 6 12.33 16.24 -13.79
N ASN A 7 11.69 17.39 -13.61
CA ASN A 7 12.07 18.32 -12.54
C ASN A 7 11.86 17.73 -11.14
N VAL A 8 10.79 16.95 -10.93
CA VAL A 8 10.56 16.24 -9.66
C VAL A 8 11.64 15.17 -9.44
N ILE A 9 12.03 14.43 -10.48
CA ILE A 9 13.13 13.45 -10.41
C ILE A 9 14.43 14.14 -10.00
N GLU A 10 14.73 15.31 -10.58
CA GLU A 10 15.91 16.11 -10.26
C GLU A 10 15.89 16.57 -8.80
N ALA A 11 14.78 17.18 -8.37
CA ALA A 11 14.61 17.68 -7.01
C ALA A 11 14.72 16.56 -5.96
N MET A 12 14.34 15.33 -6.31
CA MET A 12 14.39 14.18 -5.40
C MET A 12 15.75 13.45 -5.37
N LYS A 13 16.72 13.82 -6.21
CA LYS A 13 18.06 13.18 -6.24
C LYS A 13 18.74 13.06 -4.86
N PRO A 14 18.69 14.04 -3.94
CA PRO A 14 19.33 13.92 -2.63
C PRO A 14 18.79 12.77 -1.77
N TYR A 15 17.60 12.26 -2.05
CA TYR A 15 16.98 11.14 -1.33
C TYR A 15 17.44 9.76 -1.80
N ARG A 16 18.14 9.67 -2.94
CA ARG A 16 18.70 8.40 -3.44
C ARG A 16 19.67 7.75 -2.45
N ARG A 17 20.37 8.57 -1.64
CA ARG A 17 21.23 8.09 -0.54
C ARG A 17 20.47 7.31 0.54
N ARG A 18 19.14 7.47 0.61
CA ARG A 18 18.23 6.74 1.49
C ARG A 18 17.50 5.59 0.77
N GLY A 19 17.88 5.26 -0.47
CA GLY A 19 17.22 4.24 -1.28
C GLY A 19 15.88 4.66 -1.88
N ILE A 20 15.55 5.96 -1.87
CA ILE A 20 14.28 6.46 -2.40
C ILE A 20 14.45 6.78 -3.89
N TYR A 21 13.69 6.06 -4.73
CA TYR A 21 13.63 6.21 -6.18
C TYR A 21 12.17 6.24 -6.65
N GLN A 22 11.96 6.57 -7.92
CA GLN A 22 10.65 6.52 -8.56
C GLN A 22 10.16 5.07 -8.61
N ASN A 23 8.95 4.83 -8.10
CA ASN A 23 8.27 3.56 -8.28
C ASN A 23 7.47 3.56 -9.60
N VAL A 24 6.79 2.45 -9.88
CA VAL A 24 5.96 2.29 -11.09
C VAL A 24 4.84 3.35 -11.17
N ASP A 25 4.26 3.72 -10.02
CA ASP A 25 3.13 4.64 -9.93
C ASP A 25 3.48 6.08 -10.30
N PHE A 26 4.75 6.46 -10.11
CA PHE A 26 5.25 7.78 -10.45
C PHE A 26 5.00 8.16 -11.92
N PHE A 27 5.10 7.18 -12.83
CA PHE A 27 4.86 7.39 -14.25
C PHE A 27 3.45 6.98 -14.68
N SER A 28 2.91 5.88 -14.13
CA SER A 28 1.63 5.31 -14.60
C SER A 28 0.47 6.30 -14.47
N GLY A 29 0.35 7.03 -13.36
CA GLY A 29 -0.73 8.01 -13.16
C GLY A 29 -0.70 9.14 -14.20
N THR A 30 0.48 9.63 -14.57
CA THR A 30 0.62 10.64 -15.63
C THR A 30 0.28 10.06 -17.00
N ILE A 31 0.68 8.81 -17.26
CA ILE A 31 0.34 8.12 -18.51
C ILE A 31 -1.18 7.99 -18.66
N TYR A 32 -1.88 7.52 -17.62
CA TYR A 32 -3.34 7.37 -17.66
C TYR A 32 -4.05 8.72 -17.85
N TYR A 33 -3.60 9.76 -17.14
CA TYR A 33 -4.12 11.12 -17.32
C TYR A 33 -3.93 11.62 -18.76
N LEU A 34 -2.74 11.43 -19.33
CA LEU A 34 -2.44 11.84 -20.72
C LEU A 34 -3.22 11.02 -21.76
N LEU A 35 -3.65 9.80 -21.42
CA LEU A 35 -4.53 8.97 -22.24
C LEU A 35 -6.02 9.36 -22.10
N GLY A 36 -6.34 10.37 -21.28
CA GLY A 36 -7.72 10.82 -21.05
C GLY A 36 -8.54 9.84 -20.22
N ILE A 37 -7.89 8.95 -19.48
CA ILE A 37 -8.56 8.03 -18.56
C ILE A 37 -8.96 8.83 -17.31
N PRO A 38 -10.23 8.73 -16.86
CA PRO A 38 -10.67 9.25 -15.57
C PRO A 38 -9.78 8.76 -14.41
N ASP A 39 -9.42 9.66 -13.50
CA ASP A 39 -8.50 9.40 -12.39
C ASP A 39 -9.06 8.43 -11.35
N ASP A 40 -10.38 8.39 -11.20
CA ASP A 40 -11.11 7.40 -10.41
C ASP A 40 -10.90 5.95 -10.89
N LEU A 41 -10.49 5.74 -12.14
CA LEU A 41 -10.22 4.41 -12.72
C LEU A 41 -8.77 3.93 -12.58
N PHE A 42 -7.83 4.75 -12.09
CA PHE A 42 -6.41 4.37 -12.06
C PHE A 42 -6.15 3.12 -11.21
N ILE A 43 -6.82 3.03 -10.05
CA ILE A 43 -6.71 1.88 -9.15
C ILE A 43 -7.36 0.64 -9.78
N SER A 44 -8.45 0.80 -10.52
CA SER A 44 -9.11 -0.31 -11.22
C SER A 44 -8.21 -0.91 -12.30
N ILE A 45 -7.49 -0.09 -13.06
CA ILE A 45 -6.51 -0.55 -14.05
C ILE A 45 -5.36 -1.30 -13.38
N PHE A 46 -4.86 -0.79 -12.24
CA PHE A 46 -3.87 -1.51 -11.44
C PHE A 46 -4.40 -2.88 -11.01
N ALA A 47 -5.62 -2.94 -10.46
CA ALA A 47 -6.23 -4.20 -10.04
C ALA A 47 -6.35 -5.19 -11.21
N MET A 48 -6.82 -4.75 -12.38
CA MET A 48 -6.88 -5.57 -13.60
C MET A 48 -5.51 -6.18 -13.95
N GLY A 49 -4.43 -5.38 -13.88
CA GLY A 49 -3.07 -5.87 -14.13
C GLY A 49 -2.54 -6.81 -13.03
N ARG A 50 -3.02 -6.70 -11.79
CA ARG A 50 -2.58 -7.52 -10.66
C ARG A 50 -3.33 -8.84 -10.51
N ILE A 51 -4.55 -8.95 -11.02
CA ILE A 51 -5.39 -10.16 -10.93
C ILE A 51 -4.63 -11.45 -11.28
N PRO A 52 -3.88 -11.55 -12.40
CA PRO A 52 -3.15 -12.79 -12.70
C PRO A 52 -2.14 -13.18 -11.62
N GLY A 53 -1.43 -12.20 -11.05
CA GLY A 53 -0.45 -12.45 -9.99
C GLY A 53 -1.09 -12.81 -8.66
N TRP A 54 -2.22 -12.18 -8.31
CA TRP A 54 -2.99 -12.56 -7.13
C TRP A 54 -3.55 -13.98 -7.24
N THR A 55 -4.11 -14.33 -8.41
CA THR A 55 -4.60 -15.69 -8.66
C THR A 55 -3.48 -16.72 -8.54
N ALA A 56 -2.31 -16.47 -9.12
CA ALA A 56 -1.16 -17.36 -8.99
C ALA A 56 -0.74 -17.57 -7.53
N GLN A 57 -0.59 -16.48 -6.76
CA GLN A 57 -0.22 -16.55 -5.34
C GLN A 57 -1.25 -17.31 -4.49
N VAL A 58 -2.54 -17.16 -4.82
CA VAL A 58 -3.62 -17.90 -4.14
C VAL A 58 -3.51 -19.40 -4.45
N VAL A 59 -3.32 -19.77 -5.72
CA VAL A 59 -3.14 -21.17 -6.13
C VAL A 59 -1.91 -21.79 -5.43
N GLU A 60 -0.77 -21.10 -5.45
CA GLU A 60 0.46 -21.54 -4.77
C GLU A 60 0.23 -21.78 -3.26
N GLN A 61 -0.50 -20.88 -2.59
CA GLN A 61 -0.87 -21.06 -1.19
C GLN A 61 -1.81 -22.26 -0.98
N PHE A 62 -2.75 -22.53 -1.90
CA PHE A 62 -3.65 -23.68 -1.79
C PHE A 62 -2.91 -25.02 -1.95
N GLU A 63 -1.88 -25.09 -2.78
CA GLU A 63 -1.07 -26.29 -2.99
C GLU A 63 -0.26 -26.70 -1.75
N ASN A 64 0.19 -25.73 -0.94
CA ASN A 64 0.93 -25.96 0.31
C ASN A 64 0.38 -25.10 1.45
N ASN A 65 -0.87 -25.34 1.82
CA ASN A 65 -1.62 -24.42 2.67
C ASN A 65 -1.19 -24.43 4.14
N ILE A 66 -0.87 -23.25 4.66
CA ILE A 66 -0.61 -22.99 6.09
C ILE A 66 -1.49 -21.83 6.55
N LEU A 67 -2.16 -21.99 7.70
CA LEU A 67 -2.97 -20.93 8.30
C LEU A 67 -2.09 -19.72 8.67
N LEU A 68 -2.38 -18.57 8.06
CA LEU A 68 -1.76 -17.30 8.41
C LEU A 68 -2.40 -16.75 9.71
N ARG A 69 -1.74 -16.97 10.85
CA ARG A 69 -2.21 -16.51 12.18
C ARG A 69 -1.08 -15.82 12.96
N PRO A 70 -0.76 -14.54 12.66
CA PRO A 70 0.19 -13.78 13.45
C PRO A 70 -0.33 -13.54 14.88
N ARG A 71 0.58 -13.34 15.83
CA ARG A 71 0.26 -12.93 17.21
C ARG A 71 0.76 -11.51 17.45
N LEU A 72 0.10 -10.83 18.37
CA LEU A 72 0.54 -9.53 18.89
C LEU A 72 1.08 -9.70 20.30
N LEU A 73 2.03 -8.86 20.67
CA LEU A 73 2.50 -8.71 22.05
C LEU A 73 1.63 -7.68 22.75
N TYR A 74 0.97 -8.08 23.84
CA TYR A 74 0.22 -7.15 24.68
C TYR A 74 1.17 -6.43 25.65
N THR A 75 1.09 -5.09 25.69
CA THR A 75 1.91 -4.24 26.57
C THR A 75 1.08 -3.29 27.43
N GLY A 76 -0.23 -3.53 27.55
CA GLY A 76 -1.12 -2.76 28.42
C GLY A 76 -1.15 -3.30 29.84
N GLU A 77 -1.93 -2.64 30.70
CA GLU A 77 -2.24 -3.15 32.04
C GLU A 77 -3.22 -4.33 31.95
N MET A 78 -2.84 -5.46 32.55
CA MET A 78 -3.69 -6.63 32.65
C MET A 78 -4.64 -6.51 33.85
N ASP A 79 -5.76 -7.23 33.79
CA ASP A 79 -6.67 -7.41 34.92
C ASP A 79 -7.24 -6.10 35.50
N VAL A 80 -7.39 -5.07 34.66
CA VAL A 80 -8.00 -3.80 35.06
C VAL A 80 -9.46 -4.04 35.45
N PRO A 81 -9.84 -3.83 36.73
CA PRO A 81 -11.22 -4.04 37.15
C PRO A 81 -12.13 -3.00 36.49
N TYR A 82 -13.31 -3.45 36.08
CA TYR A 82 -14.32 -2.54 35.54
C TYR A 82 -14.83 -1.61 36.65
N VAL A 83 -14.78 -0.29 36.40
CA VAL A 83 -15.39 0.73 37.27
C VAL A 83 -16.71 1.19 36.65
N PRO A 84 -17.86 1.11 37.37
CA PRO A 84 -19.14 1.66 36.91
C PRO A 84 -19.05 3.14 36.55
N ILE A 85 -19.81 3.60 35.55
CA ILE A 85 -19.67 4.97 35.02
C ILE A 85 -19.87 6.07 36.07
N GLY A 86 -20.79 5.89 37.03
CA GLY A 86 -21.04 6.84 38.11
C GLY A 86 -19.98 6.85 39.22
N GLU A 87 -19.04 5.90 39.19
CA GLU A 87 -17.91 5.77 40.12
C GLU A 87 -16.57 6.16 39.46
N ARG A 88 -16.60 6.51 38.17
CA ARG A 88 -15.48 7.14 37.48
C ARG A 88 -15.50 8.63 37.83
N GLY A 89 -14.35 9.19 38.18
CA GLY A 89 -14.19 10.62 38.50
C GLY A 89 -14.55 11.55 37.34
#